data_AF-A0A431KSV3-F1
#
_entry.id   AF-A0A431KSV3-F1
#
_cell.length_a   1.000
_cell.length_b   1.000
_cell.length_c   1.000
_cell.angle_alpha   90.00
_cell.angle_beta   90.00
_cell.angle_gamma   90.00
#
_symmetry.space_group_name_H-M   'P 1'
#
loop_
_entity.id
_entity.type
_entity.pdbx_description
1 polymer ?
#
loop_
_entity_poly.entity_id
_entity_poly.type
_entity_poly.pdbx_seq_one_letter_code
_entity_poly.pdbx_strand_id
1 'polypeptide(L)'
;MKVPNIPIKGEVVVSSVPEERTVEFPANRSLGELYILDKEGKTQFHGDAVGPVKVPGGAVLSLYYSFDPIYGCALLSDVKPDGLHSLSFLGSDIGDAELSHVGRLTGLKELDVSCTQVGDEGMVHLKNLTELTKLNLSSTQVTTEGIATISTMPKLKELVLDDTEIGDEALNHIKNLAELQILSLSFTDVSDKGLSKLKEMKNLEKLRLNCTDIGDDGLGFIGKLTNLKELWLRSTQVSYPGLVELTKWLPNCEIII
;
A
#
# COMPACT_ATOMS: atom_id res chain seq x y z
N MET A 1 -54.92 1.33 37.55
CA MET A 1 -53.92 2.05 36.71
C MET A 1 -53.26 1.03 35.82
N LYS A 2 -53.38 1.17 34.49
CA LYS A 2 -52.81 0.26 33.49
C LYS A 2 -51.34 0.60 33.27
N VAL A 3 -50.46 -0.40 33.36
CA VAL A 3 -49.06 -0.30 32.92
C VAL A 3 -49.05 -0.46 31.39
N PRO A 4 -48.44 0.45 30.61
CA PRO A 4 -48.34 0.27 29.17
C PRO A 4 -47.24 -0.76 28.84
N ASN A 5 -47.60 -1.71 27.98
CA ASN A 5 -46.72 -2.73 27.43
C ASN A 5 -45.90 -2.12 26.28
N ILE A 6 -44.57 -2.12 26.38
CA ILE A 6 -43.67 -1.66 25.30
C ILE A 6 -43.25 -2.90 24.50
N PRO A 7 -43.49 -2.97 23.18
CA PRO A 7 -42.94 -4.03 22.36
C PRO A 7 -41.45 -3.80 22.11
N ILE A 8 -40.62 -4.74 22.56
CA ILE A 8 -39.21 -4.87 22.15
C ILE A 8 -39.21 -5.60 20.80
N LYS A 9 -38.98 -4.89 19.70
CA LYS A 9 -38.51 -5.50 18.44
C LYS A 9 -37.69 -4.50 17.63
N GLY A 10 -36.46 -4.92 17.34
CA GLY A 10 -35.53 -4.30 16.42
C GLY A 10 -34.35 -5.24 16.31
N GLU A 11 -34.54 -6.28 15.51
CA GLU A 11 -33.54 -7.31 15.20
C GLU A 11 -32.23 -6.66 14.72
N VAL A 12 -31.12 -7.26 15.16
CA VAL A 12 -29.80 -7.00 14.61
C VAL A 12 -29.85 -7.30 13.12
N VAL A 13 -29.76 -6.27 12.28
CA VAL A 13 -29.48 -6.46 10.85
C VAL A 13 -28.05 -6.95 10.74
N VAL A 14 -27.87 -8.27 10.80
CA VAL A 14 -26.63 -8.90 10.38
C VAL A 14 -26.57 -8.68 8.87
N SER A 15 -25.78 -7.72 8.41
CA SER A 15 -25.52 -7.56 6.98
C SER A 15 -24.76 -8.80 6.51
N SER A 16 -25.48 -9.79 6.01
CA SER A 16 -24.86 -10.95 5.37
C SER A 16 -24.16 -10.46 4.11
N VAL A 17 -22.84 -10.58 4.06
CA VAL A 17 -22.09 -10.41 2.82
C VAL A 17 -22.72 -11.33 1.77
N PRO A 18 -23.14 -10.83 0.59
CA PRO A 18 -23.76 -11.68 -0.42
C PRO A 18 -22.82 -12.82 -0.79
N GLU A 19 -23.36 -14.01 -1.05
CA GLU A 19 -22.58 -15.22 -1.36
C GLU A 19 -21.69 -15.05 -2.59
N GLU A 20 -22.07 -14.16 -3.50
CA GLU A 20 -21.35 -13.82 -4.73
C GLU A 20 -21.69 -12.37 -5.13
N ARG A 21 -20.74 -11.68 -5.78
CA ARG A 21 -20.96 -10.40 -6.46
C ARG A 21 -20.46 -10.48 -7.90
N THR A 22 -21.06 -9.70 -8.80
CA THR A 22 -20.57 -9.56 -10.18
C THR A 22 -19.83 -8.23 -10.35
N VAL A 23 -18.65 -8.29 -10.94
CA VAL A 23 -17.88 -7.13 -11.40
C VAL A 23 -17.97 -7.09 -12.92
N GLU A 24 -18.40 -5.96 -13.45
CA GLU A 24 -18.50 -5.75 -14.90
C GLU A 24 -17.17 -5.18 -15.41
N PHE A 25 -16.62 -5.82 -16.44
CA PHE A 25 -15.47 -5.36 -17.22
C PHE A 25 -15.89 -5.07 -18.67
N PRO A 26 -15.07 -4.36 -19.47
CA PRO A 26 -15.38 -4.13 -20.87
C PRO A 26 -15.66 -5.45 -21.61
N ALA A 27 -16.76 -5.51 -22.37
CA ALA A 27 -17.22 -6.76 -22.97
C ALA A 27 -16.37 -7.25 -24.15
N ASN A 28 -15.69 -6.33 -24.83
CA ASN A 28 -15.00 -6.62 -26.10
C ASN A 28 -13.47 -6.62 -25.96
N ARG A 29 -12.94 -6.33 -24.78
CA ARG A 29 -11.49 -6.21 -24.56
C ARG A 29 -11.14 -6.52 -23.11
N SER A 30 -10.14 -7.37 -22.93
CA SER A 30 -9.58 -7.65 -21.61
C SER A 30 -8.75 -6.46 -21.11
N LEU A 31 -8.88 -6.14 -19.82
CA LEU A 31 -7.98 -5.21 -19.12
C LEU A 31 -6.69 -5.88 -18.61
N GLY A 32 -6.59 -7.20 -18.73
CA GLY A 32 -5.48 -7.99 -18.17
C GLY A 32 -5.97 -9.23 -17.44
N GLU A 33 -5.17 -9.73 -16.51
CA GLU A 33 -5.43 -10.98 -15.82
C GLU A 33 -6.10 -10.74 -14.45
N LEU A 34 -7.10 -11.56 -14.14
CA LEU A 34 -7.77 -11.56 -12.85
C LEU A 34 -7.32 -12.73 -11.99
N TYR A 35 -7.10 -12.42 -10.72
CA TYR A 35 -6.82 -13.39 -9.68
C TYR A 35 -7.82 -13.20 -8.54
N ILE A 36 -8.28 -14.32 -7.99
CA ILE A 36 -9.16 -14.34 -6.83
C ILE A 36 -8.40 -14.94 -5.67
N LEU A 37 -8.35 -14.21 -4.56
CA LEU A 37 -7.91 -14.72 -3.27
C LEU A 37 -9.15 -15.07 -2.47
N ASP A 38 -9.34 -16.36 -2.21
CA ASP A 38 -10.46 -16.87 -1.42
C ASP A 38 -10.29 -16.59 0.08
N LYS A 39 -11.34 -16.91 0.84
CA LYS A 39 -11.38 -16.70 2.30
C LYS A 39 -10.42 -17.63 3.05
N GLU A 40 -9.96 -18.71 2.41
CA GLU A 40 -8.94 -19.63 2.90
C GLU A 40 -7.51 -19.11 2.67
N GLY A 41 -7.36 -17.97 1.99
CA GLY A 41 -6.06 -17.35 1.74
C GLY A 41 -5.34 -17.91 0.51
N LYS A 42 -6.04 -18.63 -0.37
CA LYS A 42 -5.48 -19.17 -1.60
C LYS A 42 -5.75 -18.25 -2.79
N THR A 43 -4.68 -17.77 -3.42
CA THR A 43 -4.75 -17.05 -4.68
C THR A 43 -4.86 -18.04 -5.84
N GLN A 44 -5.80 -17.81 -6.75
CA GLN A 44 -5.95 -18.58 -7.97
C GLN A 44 -6.20 -17.65 -9.16
N PHE A 45 -5.61 -18.02 -10.31
CA PHE A 45 -5.94 -17.40 -11.57
C PHE A 45 -7.42 -17.64 -11.89
N HIS A 46 -8.15 -16.58 -12.22
CA HIS A 46 -9.56 -16.66 -12.59
C HIS A 46 -9.74 -16.63 -14.11
N GLY A 47 -9.03 -15.75 -14.82
CA GLY A 47 -9.20 -15.53 -16.26
C GLY A 47 -8.94 -14.09 -16.66
N ASP A 48 -9.29 -13.75 -17.89
CA ASP A 48 -9.19 -12.38 -18.41
C ASP A 48 -10.23 -11.43 -17.79
N ALA A 49 -9.87 -10.17 -17.63
CA ALA A 49 -10.73 -9.08 -17.17
C ALA A 49 -11.64 -8.57 -18.30
N VAL A 50 -12.59 -9.41 -18.72
CA VAL A 50 -13.52 -9.15 -19.83
C VAL A 50 -14.94 -9.57 -19.48
N GLY A 51 -15.91 -8.69 -19.76
CA GLY A 51 -17.34 -8.95 -19.48
C GLY A 51 -17.67 -9.16 -17.99
N PRO A 52 -18.79 -9.82 -17.67
CA PRO A 52 -19.21 -10.04 -16.30
C PRO A 52 -18.37 -11.13 -15.61
N VAL A 53 -17.76 -10.78 -14.48
CA VAL A 53 -16.96 -11.70 -13.66
C VAL A 53 -17.61 -11.91 -12.30
N LYS A 54 -17.84 -13.18 -11.94
CA LYS A 54 -18.38 -13.60 -10.66
C LYS A 54 -17.28 -13.73 -9.61
N VAL A 55 -17.46 -13.06 -8.48
CA VAL A 55 -16.51 -13.05 -7.36
C VAL A 55 -17.23 -13.58 -6.11
N PRO A 56 -16.73 -14.67 -5.48
CA PRO A 56 -17.29 -15.15 -4.23
C PRO A 56 -17.33 -14.08 -3.13
N GLY A 57 -18.35 -14.14 -2.28
CA GLY A 57 -18.53 -13.23 -1.16
C GLY A 57 -17.30 -13.18 -0.25
N GLY A 58 -16.79 -11.97 0.01
CA GLY A 58 -15.60 -11.76 0.84
C GLY A 58 -14.26 -12.07 0.17
N ALA A 59 -14.26 -12.60 -1.07
CA ALA A 59 -13.03 -12.83 -1.81
C ALA A 59 -12.44 -11.51 -2.34
N VAL A 60 -11.12 -11.48 -2.42
CA VAL A 60 -10.36 -10.37 -3.00
C VAL A 60 -10.24 -10.59 -4.50
N LEU A 61 -10.64 -9.59 -5.28
CA LEU A 61 -10.43 -9.55 -6.73
C LEU A 61 -9.26 -8.64 -7.05
N SER A 62 -8.21 -9.21 -7.63
CA SER A 62 -7.00 -8.49 -8.06
C SER A 62 -6.94 -8.46 -9.59
N LEU A 63 -6.65 -7.28 -10.13
CA LEU A 63 -6.38 -7.08 -11.55
C LEU A 63 -4.89 -6.80 -11.76
N TYR A 64 -4.24 -7.64 -12.56
CA TYR A 64 -2.93 -7.37 -13.13
C TYR A 64 -3.15 -6.78 -14.52
N TYR A 65 -3.00 -5.47 -14.61
CA TYR A 65 -3.34 -4.71 -15.79
C TYR A 65 -2.36 -5.03 -16.93
N SER A 66 -2.89 -5.27 -18.12
CA SER A 66 -2.09 -5.40 -19.34
C SER A 66 -2.19 -4.10 -20.11
N PHE A 67 -1.06 -3.37 -20.21
CA PHE A 67 -1.06 -2.06 -20.86
C PHE A 67 -1.59 -2.12 -22.29
N ASP A 68 -2.55 -1.24 -22.57
CA ASP A 68 -3.14 -1.08 -23.89
C ASP A 68 -2.51 0.11 -24.60
N PRO A 69 -1.72 -0.10 -25.67
CA PRO A 69 -1.04 1.00 -26.36
C PRO A 69 -2.01 1.96 -27.08
N ILE A 70 -3.29 1.60 -27.25
CA ILE A 70 -4.28 2.42 -27.95
C ILE A 70 -5.11 3.23 -26.95
N TYR A 71 -5.55 2.62 -25.87
CA TYR A 71 -6.48 3.23 -24.92
C TYR A 71 -5.86 3.53 -23.54
N GLY A 72 -4.59 3.18 -23.33
CA GLY A 72 -3.90 3.34 -22.06
C GLY A 72 -4.70 2.71 -20.93
N CYS A 73 -5.08 3.51 -19.93
CA CYS A 73 -5.87 3.11 -18.77
C CYS A 73 -7.35 3.53 -18.85
N ALA A 74 -7.81 4.10 -19.97
CA ALA A 74 -9.13 4.72 -20.06
C ALA A 74 -10.28 3.77 -19.75
N LEU A 75 -10.12 2.49 -20.13
CA LEU A 75 -11.13 1.44 -19.94
C LEU A 75 -11.33 1.03 -18.47
N LEU A 76 -10.45 1.44 -17.54
CA LEU A 76 -10.72 1.31 -16.11
C LEU A 76 -11.94 2.13 -15.67
N SER A 77 -12.34 3.13 -16.45
CA SER A 77 -13.55 3.92 -16.20
C SER A 77 -14.84 3.11 -16.31
N ASP A 78 -14.81 1.95 -16.97
CA ASP A 78 -15.96 1.04 -17.09
C ASP A 78 -16.11 0.15 -15.84
N VAL A 79 -15.06 0.06 -15.01
CA VAL A 79 -15.08 -0.68 -13.74
C VAL A 79 -15.66 0.21 -12.65
N LYS A 80 -16.60 -0.33 -11.87
CA LYS A 80 -17.20 0.41 -10.75
C LYS A 80 -16.14 0.83 -9.72
N PRO A 81 -16.33 1.96 -9.01
CA PRO A 81 -15.38 2.44 -8.01
C PRO A 81 -14.97 1.41 -6.94
N ASP A 82 -15.88 0.50 -6.57
CA ASP A 82 -15.70 -0.58 -5.59
C ASP A 82 -15.53 -1.98 -6.24
N GLY A 83 -15.29 -2.03 -7.55
CA GLY A 83 -15.19 -3.26 -8.31
C GLY A 83 -13.96 -4.10 -7.94
N LEU A 84 -12.83 -3.44 -7.69
CA LEU A 84 -11.51 -4.06 -7.47
C LEU A 84 -11.03 -3.85 -6.04
N HIS A 85 -10.35 -4.87 -5.50
CA HIS A 85 -9.61 -4.75 -4.25
C HIS A 85 -8.15 -4.39 -4.48
N SER A 86 -7.52 -5.01 -5.48
CA SER A 86 -6.12 -4.80 -5.84
C SER A 86 -5.95 -4.53 -7.33
N LEU A 87 -5.03 -3.62 -7.67
CA LEU A 87 -4.66 -3.26 -9.03
C LEU A 87 -3.14 -3.17 -9.12
N SER A 88 -2.56 -3.89 -10.07
CA SER A 88 -1.11 -3.87 -10.35
C SER A 88 -0.86 -3.52 -11.81
N PHE A 89 0.09 -2.63 -12.03
CA PHE A 89 0.61 -2.24 -13.35
C PHE A 89 2.06 -2.69 -13.55
N LEU A 90 2.57 -3.61 -12.75
CA LEU A 90 3.99 -3.97 -12.70
C LEU A 90 4.60 -4.12 -14.12
N GLY A 91 5.59 -3.28 -14.42
CA GLY A 91 6.31 -3.30 -15.71
C GLY A 91 5.52 -2.77 -16.91
N SER A 92 4.41 -2.06 -16.68
CA SER A 92 3.67 -1.32 -17.71
C SER A 92 4.23 0.09 -17.88
N ASP A 93 4.21 0.60 -19.11
CA ASP A 93 4.61 1.98 -19.41
C ASP A 93 3.47 2.96 -19.08
N ILE A 94 3.15 3.11 -17.79
CA ILE A 94 2.16 4.07 -17.29
C ILE A 94 2.85 5.29 -16.68
N GLY A 95 2.26 6.47 -16.87
CA GLY A 95 2.68 7.73 -16.27
C GLY A 95 1.57 8.39 -15.45
N ASP A 96 1.76 9.67 -15.16
CA ASP A 96 0.88 10.43 -14.26
C ASP A 96 -0.54 10.60 -14.79
N ALA A 97 -0.69 10.78 -16.10
CA ALA A 97 -1.99 10.97 -16.74
C ALA A 97 -2.90 9.74 -16.56
N GLU A 98 -2.33 8.54 -16.62
CA GLU A 98 -3.05 7.27 -16.46
C GLU A 98 -3.63 7.10 -15.05
N LEU A 99 -2.98 7.66 -14.01
CA LEU A 99 -3.48 7.58 -12.62
C LEU A 99 -4.80 8.32 -12.42
N SER A 100 -5.17 9.25 -13.30
CA SER A 100 -6.49 9.89 -13.26
C SER A 100 -7.65 8.88 -13.37
N HIS A 101 -7.45 7.79 -14.11
CA HIS A 101 -8.43 6.70 -14.23
C HIS A 101 -8.42 5.81 -12.97
N VAL A 102 -7.24 5.57 -12.39
CA VAL A 102 -7.08 4.81 -11.14
C VAL A 102 -7.76 5.53 -9.97
N GLY A 103 -7.67 6.86 -9.90
CA GLY A 103 -8.28 7.69 -8.85
C GLY A 103 -9.81 7.59 -8.74
N ARG A 104 -10.48 6.94 -9.70
CA ARG A 104 -11.92 6.66 -9.68
C ARG A 104 -12.27 5.37 -8.94
N LEU A 105 -11.32 4.47 -8.73
CA LEU A 105 -11.50 3.18 -8.07
C LEU A 105 -11.47 3.35 -6.54
N THR A 106 -12.40 4.14 -5.99
CA THR A 106 -12.36 4.58 -4.59
C THR A 106 -12.47 3.45 -3.55
N GLY A 107 -12.85 2.24 -3.96
CA GLY A 107 -12.84 1.04 -3.11
C GLY A 107 -11.53 0.24 -3.15
N LEU A 108 -10.53 0.69 -3.92
CA LEU A 108 -9.23 0.03 -4.04
C LEU A 108 -8.49 0.04 -2.70
N LYS A 109 -7.93 -1.11 -2.32
CA LYS A 109 -7.19 -1.30 -1.06
C LYS A 109 -5.71 -1.54 -1.27
N GLU A 110 -5.32 -2.01 -2.44
CA GLU A 110 -3.93 -2.28 -2.80
C GLU A 110 -3.66 -1.73 -4.20
N LEU A 111 -2.61 -0.93 -4.33
CA LEU A 111 -2.17 -0.39 -5.61
C LEU A 111 -0.67 -0.63 -5.76
N ASP A 112 -0.30 -1.25 -6.88
CA ASP A 112 1.09 -1.41 -7.29
C ASP A 112 1.31 -0.73 -8.65
N VAL A 113 2.10 0.34 -8.63
CA VAL A 113 2.55 1.07 -9.82
C VAL A 113 4.08 1.06 -9.90
N SER A 114 4.72 0.06 -9.28
CA SER A 114 6.17 -0.05 -9.30
C SER A 114 6.72 -0.35 -10.70
N CYS A 115 7.95 0.11 -10.94
CA CYS A 115 8.62 0.03 -12.24
C CYS A 115 7.84 0.73 -13.37
N THR A 116 7.34 1.95 -13.10
CA THR A 116 6.58 2.77 -14.06
C THR A 116 7.13 4.19 -14.12
N GLN A 117 6.58 5.05 -14.99
CA GLN A 117 7.00 6.44 -15.16
C GLN A 117 6.18 7.42 -14.29
N VAL A 118 5.45 6.91 -13.30
CA VAL A 118 4.68 7.73 -12.36
C VAL A 118 5.61 8.63 -11.54
N GLY A 119 5.26 9.90 -11.42
CA GLY A 119 5.94 10.91 -10.62
C GLY A 119 4.98 11.68 -9.72
N ASP A 120 5.41 12.86 -9.29
CA ASP A 120 4.69 13.66 -8.29
C ASP A 120 3.34 14.18 -8.79
N GLU A 121 3.21 14.48 -10.09
CA GLU A 121 1.96 14.99 -10.66
C GLU A 121 0.85 13.93 -10.59
N GLY A 122 1.19 12.64 -10.73
CA GLY A 122 0.24 11.54 -10.69
C GLY A 122 -0.33 11.30 -9.28
N MET A 123 0.43 11.61 -8.23
CA MET A 123 0.04 11.39 -6.84
C MET A 123 -1.24 12.15 -6.45
N VAL A 124 -1.54 13.27 -7.13
CA VAL A 124 -2.76 14.05 -6.87
C VAL A 124 -4.03 13.25 -7.12
N HIS A 125 -3.97 12.27 -8.03
CA HIS A 125 -5.10 11.42 -8.39
C HIS A 125 -5.39 10.35 -7.34
N LEU A 126 -4.42 10.02 -6.48
CA LEU A 126 -4.58 9.00 -5.44
C LEU A 126 -5.28 9.52 -4.18
N LYS A 127 -5.44 10.84 -4.01
CA LYS A 127 -6.02 11.46 -2.80
C LYS A 127 -7.41 10.92 -2.42
N ASN A 128 -8.21 10.50 -3.39
CA ASN A 128 -9.57 10.01 -3.16
C ASN A 128 -9.62 8.51 -2.85
N LEU A 129 -8.50 7.79 -2.92
CA LEU A 129 -8.41 6.37 -2.59
C LEU A 129 -8.27 6.18 -1.08
N THR A 130 -9.27 6.64 -0.32
CA THR A 130 -9.23 6.67 1.15
C THR A 130 -9.28 5.29 1.79
N GLU A 131 -9.64 4.26 1.02
CA GLU A 131 -9.62 2.85 1.41
C GLU A 131 -8.27 2.16 1.19
N LEU A 132 -7.29 2.87 0.60
CA LEU A 132 -5.98 2.29 0.27
C LEU A 132 -5.22 1.92 1.55
N THR A 133 -4.79 0.66 1.61
CA THR A 133 -4.04 0.07 2.72
C THR A 133 -2.61 -0.30 2.33
N LYS A 134 -2.36 -0.58 1.06
CA LYS A 134 -1.02 -0.86 0.53
C LYS A 134 -0.76 -0.06 -0.74
N LEU A 135 0.40 0.57 -0.80
CA LEU A 135 0.85 1.32 -1.96
C LEU A 135 2.32 0.99 -2.24
N ASN A 136 2.58 0.45 -3.42
CA ASN A 136 3.92 0.20 -3.93
C ASN A 136 4.25 1.22 -5.04
N LEU A 137 5.26 2.04 -4.77
CA LEU A 137 5.79 3.09 -5.63
C LEU A 137 7.27 2.84 -6.00
N SER A 138 7.76 1.62 -5.79
CA SER A 138 9.18 1.30 -6.00
C SER A 138 9.61 1.52 -7.45
N SER A 139 10.83 2.00 -7.68
CA SER A 139 11.34 2.27 -9.04
C SER A 139 10.40 3.16 -9.87
N THR A 140 9.84 4.19 -9.25
CA THR A 140 9.07 5.26 -9.92
C THR A 140 9.83 6.59 -9.82
N GLN A 141 9.30 7.66 -10.42
CA GLN A 141 9.89 9.01 -10.41
C GLN A 141 9.33 9.87 -9.26
N VAL A 142 8.69 9.27 -8.25
CA VAL A 142 8.13 9.99 -7.10
C VAL A 142 9.25 10.53 -6.21
N THR A 143 9.09 11.78 -5.79
CA THR A 143 9.99 12.49 -4.86
C THR A 143 9.26 12.86 -3.57
N THR A 144 9.93 13.64 -2.70
CA THR A 144 9.34 14.22 -1.49
C THR A 144 8.00 14.93 -1.74
N GLU A 145 7.81 15.61 -2.86
CA GLU A 145 6.58 16.36 -3.17
C GLU A 145 5.38 15.43 -3.41
N GLY A 146 5.58 14.32 -4.13
CA GLY A 146 4.56 13.29 -4.32
C GLY A 146 4.17 12.62 -2.99
N ILE A 147 5.15 12.35 -2.12
CA ILE A 147 4.89 11.82 -0.78
C ILE A 147 4.11 12.81 0.09
N ALA A 148 4.42 14.11 0.01
CA ALA A 148 3.65 15.13 0.71
C ALA A 148 2.17 15.07 0.33
N THR A 149 1.87 14.82 -0.94
CA THR A 149 0.51 14.68 -1.48
C THR A 149 -0.28 13.51 -0.88
N ILE A 150 0.35 12.37 -0.62
CA ILE A 150 -0.33 11.15 -0.10
C ILE A 150 -0.18 10.96 1.42
N SER A 151 0.58 11.83 2.11
CA SER A 151 0.92 11.72 3.54
C SER A 151 -0.24 11.79 4.54
N THR A 152 -1.47 11.95 4.05
CA THR A 152 -2.71 12.04 4.85
C THR A 152 -3.67 10.89 4.59
N MET A 153 -3.24 9.86 3.85
CA MET A 153 -4.05 8.67 3.61
C MET A 153 -4.38 7.95 4.93
N PRO A 154 -5.66 7.86 5.32
CA PRO A 154 -6.04 7.54 6.69
C PRO A 154 -5.91 6.04 7.02
N LYS A 155 -5.82 5.19 6.00
CA LYS A 155 -5.82 3.72 6.14
C LYS A 155 -4.54 3.05 5.64
N LEU A 156 -3.55 3.83 5.20
CA LEU A 156 -2.34 3.28 4.61
C LEU A 156 -1.50 2.58 5.67
N LYS A 157 -1.26 1.29 5.46
CA LYS A 157 -0.53 0.38 6.37
C LYS A 157 0.81 -0.05 5.79
N GLU A 158 0.92 -0.11 4.47
CA GLU A 158 2.14 -0.51 3.77
C GLU A 158 2.48 0.51 2.69
N LEU A 159 3.69 1.04 2.76
CA LEU A 159 4.26 1.96 1.78
C LEU A 159 5.63 1.45 1.38
N VAL A 160 5.81 1.18 0.10
CA VAL A 160 7.06 0.70 -0.49
C VAL A 160 7.59 1.76 -1.46
N LEU A 161 8.78 2.28 -1.17
CA LEU A 161 9.46 3.36 -1.90
C LEU A 161 10.87 2.94 -2.32
N ASP A 162 11.09 1.64 -2.51
CA ASP A 162 12.43 1.17 -2.82
C ASP A 162 12.89 1.74 -4.17
N ASP A 163 14.17 2.08 -4.29
CA ASP A 163 14.76 2.55 -5.57
C ASP A 163 14.02 3.80 -6.11
N THR A 164 13.82 4.81 -5.27
CA THR A 164 13.23 6.11 -5.61
C THR A 164 14.14 7.24 -5.15
N GLU A 165 13.95 8.46 -5.66
CA GLU A 165 14.71 9.67 -5.25
C GLU A 165 14.22 10.25 -3.90
N ILE A 166 14.02 9.37 -2.92
CA ILE A 166 13.55 9.71 -1.58
C ILE A 166 14.74 9.94 -0.65
N GLY A 167 14.73 11.09 0.04
CA GLY A 167 15.70 11.42 1.09
C GLY A 167 15.04 11.75 2.43
N ASP A 168 15.84 12.25 3.38
CA ASP A 168 15.43 12.56 4.75
C ASP A 168 14.20 13.50 4.84
N GLU A 169 14.02 14.39 3.86
CA GLU A 169 12.93 15.36 3.85
C GLU A 169 11.55 14.71 3.75
N ALA A 170 11.43 13.63 2.96
CA ALA A 170 10.20 12.85 2.79
C ALA A 170 9.70 12.25 4.11
N LEU A 171 10.60 11.96 5.06
CA LEU A 171 10.24 11.41 6.36
C LEU A 171 9.48 12.42 7.25
N ASN A 172 9.54 13.73 6.93
CA ASN A 172 8.66 14.73 7.57
C ASN A 172 7.20 14.56 7.17
N HIS A 173 6.93 13.92 6.03
CA HIS A 173 5.59 13.61 5.53
C HIS A 173 5.16 12.20 5.93
N ILE A 174 6.03 11.19 5.76
CA ILE A 174 5.73 9.79 6.06
C ILE A 174 5.32 9.58 7.52
N LYS A 175 5.91 10.35 8.46
CA LYS A 175 5.53 10.28 9.89
C LYS A 175 4.05 10.57 10.17
N ASN A 176 3.32 11.21 9.25
CA ASN A 176 1.91 11.54 9.40
C ASN A 176 0.98 10.35 9.05
N LEU A 177 1.52 9.29 8.45
CA LEU A 177 0.80 8.05 8.15
C LEU A 177 0.66 7.22 9.43
N ALA A 178 -0.29 7.59 10.29
CA ALA A 178 -0.43 7.06 11.64
C ALA A 178 -0.68 5.54 11.70
N GLU A 179 -1.29 4.96 10.66
CA GLU A 179 -1.61 3.53 10.57
C GLU A 179 -0.48 2.70 9.94
N LEU A 180 0.66 3.31 9.57
CA LEU A 180 1.71 2.63 8.85
C LEU A 180 2.39 1.54 9.70
N GLN A 181 2.42 0.33 9.16
CA GLN A 181 2.97 -0.89 9.75
C GLN A 181 4.20 -1.38 8.99
N ILE A 182 4.25 -1.15 7.68
CA ILE A 182 5.33 -1.59 6.80
C ILE A 182 5.82 -0.38 6.02
N LEU A 183 7.11 -0.07 6.16
CA LEU A 183 7.79 0.98 5.41
C LEU A 183 9.04 0.38 4.76
N SER A 184 9.14 0.53 3.45
CA SER A 184 10.32 0.15 2.68
C SER A 184 10.95 1.37 2.04
N LEU A 185 12.23 1.60 2.33
CA LEU A 185 13.05 2.71 1.86
C LEU A 185 14.41 2.18 1.34
N SER A 186 14.46 0.93 0.88
CA SER A 186 15.71 0.35 0.40
C SER A 186 16.17 1.07 -0.86
N PHE A 187 17.49 1.22 -1.05
CA PHE A 187 18.04 1.93 -2.21
C PHE A 187 17.53 3.38 -2.34
N THR A 188 17.39 4.08 -1.21
CA THR A 188 17.04 5.50 -1.15
C THR A 188 18.16 6.30 -0.46
N ASP A 189 18.11 7.62 -0.54
CA ASP A 189 19.09 8.54 0.03
C ASP A 189 18.80 8.90 1.51
N VAL A 190 18.09 8.03 2.22
CA VAL A 190 17.78 8.21 3.65
C VAL A 190 19.03 7.98 4.50
N SER A 191 19.27 8.90 5.44
CA SER A 191 20.40 8.90 6.38
C SER A 191 19.94 8.86 7.85
N ASP A 192 20.91 8.74 8.77
CA ASP A 192 20.66 8.75 10.22
C ASP A 192 19.84 9.97 10.70
N LYS A 193 19.98 11.12 10.02
CA LYS A 193 19.25 12.36 10.36
C LYS A 193 17.76 12.20 10.12
N GLY A 194 17.38 11.55 9.02
CA GLY A 194 16.00 11.31 8.64
C GLY A 194 15.26 10.42 9.64
N LEU A 195 15.93 9.39 10.18
CA LEU A 195 15.33 8.43 11.12
C LEU A 195 14.77 9.09 12.39
N SER A 196 15.30 10.25 12.78
CA SER A 196 14.78 11.05 13.90
C SER A 196 13.30 11.40 13.77
N LYS A 197 12.76 11.44 12.55
CA LYS A 197 11.36 11.74 12.23
C LYS A 197 10.43 10.54 12.44
N LEU A 198 10.95 9.32 12.35
CA LEU A 198 10.15 8.10 12.43
C LEU A 198 9.94 7.60 13.86
N LYS A 199 10.73 8.06 14.84
CA LYS A 199 10.75 7.56 16.23
C LYS A 199 9.39 7.49 16.95
N GLU A 200 8.37 8.21 16.48
CA GLU A 200 7.01 8.25 17.02
C GLU A 200 6.03 7.30 16.32
N MET A 201 6.42 6.66 15.21
CA MET A 201 5.61 5.71 14.46
C MET A 201 5.53 4.36 15.17
N LYS A 202 4.81 4.31 16.29
CA LYS A 202 4.72 3.12 17.15
C LYS A 202 3.99 1.95 16.51
N ASN A 203 3.26 2.14 15.42
CA ASN A 203 2.59 1.05 14.70
C ASN A 203 3.53 0.31 13.73
N LEU A 204 4.75 0.82 13.50
CA LEU A 204 5.67 0.23 12.55
C LEU A 204 6.18 -1.12 13.04
N GLU A 205 5.94 -2.15 12.22
CA GLU A 205 6.32 -3.54 12.47
C GLU A 205 7.47 -3.98 11.55
N LYS A 206 7.56 -3.42 10.34
CA LYS A 206 8.54 -3.80 9.32
C LYS A 206 9.18 -2.55 8.74
N LEU A 207 10.51 -2.46 8.83
CA LEU A 207 11.28 -1.33 8.30
C LEU A 207 12.46 -1.83 7.46
N ARG A 208 12.42 -1.61 6.14
CA ARG A 208 13.52 -1.97 5.23
C ARG A 208 14.35 -0.73 4.90
N LEU A 209 15.65 -0.83 5.19
CA LEU A 209 16.65 0.21 4.98
C LEU A 209 17.89 -0.39 4.29
N ASN A 210 17.69 -1.35 3.38
CA ASN A 210 18.84 -1.94 2.70
C ASN A 210 19.47 -0.90 1.76
N CYS A 211 20.80 -0.90 1.65
CA CYS A 211 21.52 -0.01 0.74
C CYS A 211 21.19 1.48 0.93
N THR A 212 21.09 1.94 2.19
CA THR A 212 20.90 3.35 2.56
C THR A 212 22.10 3.88 3.36
N ASP A 213 22.17 5.21 3.56
CA ASP A 213 23.26 5.90 4.28
C ASP A 213 23.10 5.84 5.82
N ILE A 214 22.65 4.69 6.34
CA ILE A 214 22.39 4.48 7.78
C ILE A 214 23.63 3.94 8.48
N GLY A 215 24.03 4.58 9.57
CA GLY A 215 25.13 4.18 10.45
C GLY A 215 24.67 3.99 11.90
N ASP A 216 25.65 3.89 12.81
CA ASP A 216 25.39 3.67 14.23
C ASP A 216 24.64 4.84 14.89
N ASP A 217 24.77 6.07 14.37
CA ASP A 217 24.13 7.28 14.90
C ASP A 217 22.60 7.23 14.74
N GLY A 218 22.09 6.55 13.71
CA GLY A 218 20.66 6.38 13.46
C GLY A 218 19.97 5.35 14.37
N LEU A 219 20.74 4.40 14.91
CA LEU A 219 20.20 3.27 15.68
C LEU A 219 19.45 3.71 16.93
N GLY A 220 19.85 4.82 17.55
CA GLY A 220 19.17 5.37 18.73
C GLY A 220 17.72 5.76 18.45
N PHE A 221 17.38 6.14 17.21
CA PHE A 221 16.02 6.43 16.79
C PHE A 221 15.24 5.15 16.46
N ILE A 222 15.88 4.21 15.77
CA ILE A 222 15.29 2.89 15.46
C ILE A 222 14.94 2.14 16.75
N GLY A 223 15.80 2.19 17.77
CA GLY A 223 15.55 1.59 19.08
C GLY A 223 14.31 2.15 19.82
N LYS A 224 13.69 3.24 19.34
CA LYS A 224 12.40 3.75 19.87
C LYS A 224 11.19 3.10 19.21
N LEU A 225 11.36 2.38 18.10
CA LEU A 225 10.30 1.70 17.36
C LEU A 225 10.04 0.32 17.98
N THR A 226 9.54 0.30 19.21
CA THR A 226 9.47 -0.90 20.06
C THR A 226 8.53 -2.00 19.56
N ASN A 227 7.72 -1.73 18.53
CA ASN A 227 6.84 -2.72 17.89
C ASN A 227 7.44 -3.32 16.62
N LEU A 228 8.68 -2.94 16.24
CA LEU A 228 9.38 -3.57 15.12
C LEU A 228 9.55 -5.07 15.36
N LYS A 229 9.18 -5.83 14.33
CA LYS A 229 9.32 -7.28 14.20
C LYS A 229 10.40 -7.65 13.20
N GLU A 230 10.53 -6.89 12.11
CA GLU A 230 11.55 -7.12 11.09
C GLU A 230 12.24 -5.79 10.73
N LEU A 231 13.57 -5.81 10.75
CA LEU A 231 14.43 -4.69 10.38
C LEU A 231 15.52 -5.17 9.43
N TRP A 232 15.55 -4.61 8.21
CA TRP A 232 16.56 -4.97 7.21
C TRP A 232 17.59 -3.85 7.07
N LEU A 233 18.87 -4.19 7.27
CA LEU A 233 20.01 -3.27 7.29
C LEU A 233 21.16 -3.75 6.39
N ARG A 234 20.87 -4.62 5.41
CA ARG A 234 21.88 -5.11 4.48
C ARG A 234 22.52 -3.95 3.74
N SER A 235 23.84 -3.99 3.59
CA SER A 235 24.63 -2.98 2.88
C SER A 235 24.42 -1.55 3.43
N THR A 236 24.23 -1.41 4.74
CA THR A 236 24.32 -0.13 5.46
C THR A 236 25.72 0.06 6.08
N GLN A 237 25.95 1.17 6.76
CA GLN A 237 27.19 1.48 7.49
C GLN A 237 27.11 1.10 8.98
N VAL A 238 26.05 0.42 9.39
CA VAL A 238 25.89 -0.06 10.77
C VAL A 238 26.99 -1.05 11.13
N SER A 239 27.71 -0.76 12.21
CA SER A 239 28.82 -1.59 12.68
C SER A 239 28.31 -2.81 13.44
N TYR A 240 29.13 -3.87 13.55
CA TYR A 240 28.80 -5.02 14.39
C TYR A 240 28.54 -4.64 15.87
N PRO A 241 29.37 -3.78 16.52
CA PRO A 241 29.02 -3.23 17.83
C PRO A 241 27.66 -2.50 17.87
N GLY A 242 27.33 -1.72 16.84
CA GLY A 242 26.03 -1.06 16.71
C GLY A 242 24.87 -2.05 16.67
N LEU A 243 24.98 -3.13 15.88
CA LEU A 243 24.00 -4.22 15.86
C LEU A 243 23.83 -4.86 17.23
N VAL A 244 24.93 -5.11 17.95
CA VAL A 244 24.88 -5.68 19.31
C VAL A 244 24.11 -4.76 20.27
N GLU A 245 24.33 -3.45 20.22
CA GLU A 245 23.54 -2.50 21.03
C GLU A 245 22.06 -2.49 20.62
N LEU A 246 21.77 -2.51 19.31
CA LEU A 246 20.41 -2.50 18.79
C LEU A 246 19.58 -3.70 19.27
N THR A 247 20.19 -4.90 19.35
CA THR A 247 19.50 -6.09 19.89
C THR A 247 19.06 -5.93 21.34
N LYS A 248 19.73 -5.08 22.13
CA LYS A 248 19.31 -4.77 23.51
C LYS A 248 18.09 -3.86 23.54
N TRP A 249 17.98 -2.96 22.56
CA TRP A 249 16.84 -2.03 22.45
C TRP A 249 15.61 -2.69 21.82
N LEU A 250 15.81 -3.63 20.89
CA LEU A 250 14.76 -4.34 20.16
C LEU A 250 14.90 -5.87 20.30
N PRO A 251 14.76 -6.45 21.50
CA PRO A 251 15.05 -7.86 21.75
C PRO A 251 14.12 -8.86 21.03
N ASN A 252 12.97 -8.39 20.51
CA ASN A 252 12.01 -9.22 19.78
C ASN A 252 11.98 -8.91 18.27
N CYS A 253 12.88 -8.06 17.79
CA CYS A 253 12.96 -7.71 16.37
C CYS A 253 13.97 -8.62 15.67
N GLU A 254 13.57 -9.22 14.56
CA GLU A 254 14.45 -9.92 13.64
C GLU A 254 15.25 -8.90 12.81
N ILE A 255 16.57 -8.85 13.06
CA ILE A 255 17.49 -7.99 12.32
C ILE A 255 18.12 -8.80 11.18
N ILE A 256 17.94 -8.32 9.94
CA ILE A 256 18.33 -9.00 8.72
C ILE A 256 19.44 -8.21 8.02
N ILE A 257 20.57 -8.87 7.75
CA ILE A 257 21.83 -8.28 7.21
C ILE A 257 22.34 -8.97 5.94
#